data_AF-A0A7S2NQU0-F1
#
_entry.id   AF-A0A7S2NQU0-F1
#
_cell.length_a   1.000
_cell.length_b   1.000
_cell.length_c   1.000
_cell.angle_alpha   90.00
_cell.angle_beta   90.00
_cell.angle_gamma   90.00
#
_symmetry.space_group_name_H-M   'P 1'
#
loop_
_entity.id
_entity.type
_entity.pdbx_description
1 polymer ?
#
loop_
_entity_poly.entity_id
_entity_poly.type
_entity_poly.pdbx_seq_one_letter_code
_entity_poly.pdbx_strand_id
1 'polypeptide(L)'
;KKMIHAGAGVVDYDYRGEVGVVLFNHGTEDFEVAAGDRVAQLVLEQISMAPCVEVEALEDTARGAGGFGSTGVEATPAKRARAEAAAGGAAMGAASAAERTPHVAGEERAAAAGGAEVA
;
A
#
# COMPACT_ATOMS: atom_id res chain seq x y z
N LYS A 1 2.06 21.27 -18.78
CA LYS A 1 1.53 20.43 -17.67
C LYS A 1 0.88 21.39 -16.67
N LYS A 2 -0.39 21.22 -16.31
CA LYS A 2 -1.03 22.08 -15.29
C LYS A 2 -0.49 21.65 -13.93
N MET A 3 -0.05 22.61 -13.09
CA MET A 3 0.63 22.38 -11.81
C MET A 3 -0.37 21.99 -10.70
N ILE A 4 -1.28 21.08 -11.02
CA ILE A 4 -2.37 20.65 -10.14
C ILE A 4 -1.98 19.33 -9.49
N HIS A 5 -2.17 19.26 -8.19
CA HIS A 5 -1.92 18.06 -7.39
C HIS A 5 -3.18 17.69 -6.60
N ALA A 6 -3.51 16.39 -6.55
CA ALA A 6 -4.55 15.89 -5.68
C ALA A 6 -3.97 15.74 -4.27
N GLY A 7 -4.54 16.46 -3.32
CA GLY A 7 -4.28 16.33 -1.90
C GLY A 7 -5.27 15.40 -1.23
N ALA A 8 -4.97 15.02 0.02
CA ALA A 8 -5.77 14.03 0.74
C ALA A 8 -6.01 12.79 -0.14
N GLY A 9 -7.23 12.27 -0.19
CA GLY A 9 -7.62 11.21 -1.12
C GLY A 9 -7.70 9.81 -0.51
N VAL A 10 -7.54 9.70 0.81
CA VAL A 10 -7.94 8.48 1.53
C VAL A 10 -9.44 8.57 1.77
N VAL A 11 -10.18 7.64 1.17
CA VAL A 11 -11.63 7.46 1.37
C VAL A 11 -11.81 6.12 2.08
N ASP A 12 -12.32 6.15 3.31
CA ASP A 12 -12.49 4.96 4.12
C ASP A 12 -13.56 4.01 3.58
N TYR A 13 -13.41 2.71 3.84
CA TYR A 13 -14.31 1.66 3.31
C TYR A 13 -15.77 1.80 3.80
N ASP A 14 -15.97 2.44 4.94
CA ASP A 14 -17.26 2.69 5.56
C ASP A 14 -17.81 4.11 5.28
N TYR A 15 -17.08 4.93 4.52
CA TYR A 15 -17.58 6.24 4.10
C TYR A 15 -18.77 6.10 3.13
N ARG A 16 -19.83 6.90 3.36
CA ARG A 16 -21.07 6.90 2.55
C ARG A 16 -21.51 8.29 2.08
N GLY A 17 -20.72 9.32 2.42
CA GLY A 17 -20.98 10.69 2.00
C GLY A 17 -20.53 10.97 0.56
N GLU A 18 -20.59 12.25 0.19
CA GLU A 18 -20.09 12.73 -1.10
C GLU A 18 -18.55 12.68 -1.15
N VAL A 19 -18.00 12.08 -2.20
CA VAL A 19 -16.54 12.01 -2.38
C VAL A 19 -16.03 13.31 -3.01
N GLY A 20 -15.42 14.16 -2.18
CA GLY A 20 -14.75 15.38 -2.62
C GLY A 20 -13.28 15.14 -3.01
N VAL A 21 -12.80 15.90 -4.01
CA VAL A 21 -11.39 15.90 -4.42
C VAL A 21 -10.76 17.22 -3.98
N VAL A 22 -9.72 17.15 -3.13
CA VAL A 22 -8.96 18.34 -2.73
C VAL A 22 -7.88 18.60 -3.77
N LEU A 23 -7.99 19.71 -4.50
CA LEU A 23 -7.02 20.11 -5.51
C LEU A 23 -6.14 21.24 -5.00
N PHE A 24 -4.81 21.05 -5.13
CA PHE A 24 -3.82 22.08 -4.90
C PHE A 24 -3.32 22.62 -6.24
N ASN A 25 -3.50 23.91 -6.47
CA ASN A 25 -2.89 24.61 -7.60
C ASN A 25 -1.56 25.24 -7.17
N HIS A 26 -0.45 24.69 -7.66
CA HIS A 26 0.90 25.25 -7.47
C HIS A 26 1.35 26.11 -8.66
N GLY A 27 0.44 26.40 -9.61
CA GLY A 27 0.69 27.30 -10.72
C GLY A 27 0.57 28.77 -10.33
N THR A 28 0.98 29.64 -11.25
CA THR A 28 0.87 31.10 -11.09
C THR A 28 -0.44 31.66 -11.67
N GLU A 29 -1.25 30.80 -12.30
CA GLU A 29 -2.51 31.14 -12.94
C GLU A 29 -3.63 30.28 -12.33
N ASP A 30 -4.84 30.81 -12.32
CA ASP A 30 -6.02 30.08 -11.88
C ASP A 30 -6.31 28.88 -12.80
N PHE A 31 -6.88 27.84 -12.21
CA PHE A 31 -7.30 26.64 -12.92
C PHE A 31 -8.80 26.48 -12.81
N GLU A 32 -9.49 26.75 -13.92
CA GLU A 32 -10.93 26.58 -14.02
C GLU A 32 -11.28 25.09 -14.18
N VAL A 33 -12.29 24.65 -13.44
CA VAL A 33 -12.87 23.30 -13.52
C VAL A 33 -14.35 23.46 -13.88
N ALA A 34 -14.76 22.83 -14.97
CA ALA A 34 -16.15 22.76 -15.37
C ALA A 34 -16.78 21.41 -14.98
N ALA A 35 -18.11 21.38 -14.88
CA ALA A 35 -18.83 20.14 -14.68
C ALA A 35 -18.58 19.16 -15.83
N GLY A 36 -18.19 17.93 -15.51
CA GLY A 36 -17.82 16.89 -16.48
C GLY A 36 -16.30 16.76 -16.71
N ASP A 37 -15.49 17.68 -16.18
CA ASP A 37 -14.04 17.57 -16.26
C ASP A 37 -13.52 16.42 -15.40
N ARG A 38 -12.53 15.69 -15.94
CA ARG A 38 -11.81 14.65 -15.20
C ARG A 38 -10.73 15.29 -14.35
N VAL A 39 -10.97 15.44 -13.05
CA VAL A 39 -10.06 16.13 -12.12
C VAL A 39 -9.20 15.21 -11.25
N ALA A 40 -9.57 13.93 -11.13
CA ALA A 40 -8.82 12.93 -10.38
C ALA A 40 -9.15 11.51 -10.87
N GLN A 41 -8.47 10.53 -10.29
CA GLN A 41 -8.75 9.10 -10.47
C GLN A 41 -8.94 8.44 -9.10
N LEU A 42 -9.89 7.52 -8.99
CA LEU A 42 -10.05 6.67 -7.81
C LEU A 42 -9.28 5.37 -8.02
N VAL A 43 -8.41 5.01 -7.08
CA VAL A 43 -7.66 3.75 -7.08
C VAL A 43 -8.09 2.93 -5.89
N LEU A 44 -8.46 1.66 -6.14
CA LEU A 44 -8.84 0.73 -5.09
C LEU A 44 -7.58 -0.01 -4.60
N GLU A 45 -6.97 0.53 -3.55
CA GLU A 45 -5.78 -0.05 -2.93
C GLU A 45 -6.14 -1.24 -2.03
N GLN A 46 -5.38 -2.32 -2.14
CA GLN A 46 -5.52 -3.45 -1.22
C GLN A 46 -4.80 -3.14 0.10
N ILE A 47 -5.53 -3.21 1.21
CA ILE A 47 -5.01 -2.93 2.55
C ILE A 47 -5.18 -4.14 3.48
N SER A 48 -4.38 -4.19 4.54
CA SER A 48 -4.53 -5.13 5.65
C SER A 48 -4.75 -4.36 6.95
N MET A 49 -5.82 -4.70 7.69
CA MET A 49 -6.14 -4.13 9.00
C MET A 49 -5.56 -4.99 10.11
N ALA A 50 -4.23 -4.94 10.27
CA ALA A 50 -3.54 -5.67 11.33
C ALA A 50 -3.68 -4.95 12.69
N PRO A 51 -3.87 -5.67 13.81
CA PRO A 51 -3.85 -5.07 15.14
C PRO A 51 -2.45 -4.55 15.48
N CYS A 52 -2.38 -3.46 16.22
CA CYS A 52 -1.12 -2.97 16.79
C CYS A 52 -0.77 -3.79 18.03
N VAL A 53 0.45 -4.34 18.08
CA VAL A 53 0.98 -5.10 19.22
C VAL A 53 2.24 -4.42 19.72
N GLU A 54 2.22 -3.96 20.97
CA GLU A 54 3.36 -3.33 21.62
C GLU A 54 4.38 -4.39 22.06
N VAL A 55 5.67 -4.15 21.78
CA VAL A 55 6.79 -5.03 22.12
C VAL A 55 8.01 -4.21 22.54
N GLU A 56 8.89 -4.80 23.34
CA GLU A 56 10.11 -4.11 23.82
C GLU A 56 11.14 -3.86 22.69
N ALA A 57 11.19 -4.75 21.70
CA ALA A 57 12.12 -4.66 20.57
C ALA A 57 11.57 -5.35 19.31
N LEU A 58 12.03 -4.88 18.15
CA LEU A 58 11.81 -5.50 16.85
C LEU A 58 13.07 -6.26 16.40
N GLU A 59 12.92 -7.24 15.50
CA GLU A 59 14.05 -7.96 14.92
C GLU A 59 14.89 -7.06 14.01
N ASP A 60 16.20 -7.31 13.99
CA ASP A 60 17.12 -6.61 13.09
C ASP A 60 16.88 -6.98 11.63
N THR A 61 16.99 -5.99 10.75
CA THR A 61 16.97 -6.20 9.30
C THR A 61 18.24 -5.67 8.67
N ALA A 62 18.60 -6.18 7.47
CA ALA A 62 19.73 -5.66 6.71
C ALA A 62 19.63 -4.15 6.39
N ARG A 63 18.42 -3.57 6.41
CA ARG A 63 18.19 -2.12 6.24
C ARG A 63 18.40 -1.35 7.55
N GLY A 64 18.03 -1.92 8.69
CA GLY A 64 18.10 -1.28 10.00
C GLY A 64 17.44 0.10 10.01
N ALA A 65 18.09 1.08 10.64
CA ALA A 65 17.63 2.48 10.70
C ALA A 65 17.84 3.28 9.39
N GLY A 66 18.23 2.65 8.29
CA GLY A 66 18.53 3.34 7.03
C GLY A 66 17.27 3.84 6.30
N GLY A 67 17.10 5.16 6.22
CA GLY A 67 16.06 5.87 5.46
C GLY A 67 16.59 7.09 4.71
N PHE A 68 15.71 7.92 4.14
CA PHE A 68 16.03 9.25 3.60
C PHE A 68 17.21 9.31 2.60
N GLY A 69 17.29 8.34 1.67
CA GLY A 69 18.38 8.30 0.70
C GLY A 69 19.66 7.63 1.19
N SER A 70 19.59 6.81 2.25
CA SER A 70 20.72 6.02 2.79
C SER A 70 21.45 5.15 1.76
N THR A 71 20.83 4.85 0.62
CA THR A 71 21.43 4.07 -0.47
C THR A 71 22.26 4.90 -1.46
N GLY A 72 22.27 6.23 -1.31
CA GLY A 72 22.91 7.16 -2.26
C GLY A 72 22.14 7.29 -3.57
N VAL A 73 22.59 8.22 -4.42
CA VAL A 73 22.02 8.51 -5.76
C VAL A 73 22.83 7.87 -6.90
N GLU A 74 24.06 7.46 -6.63
CA GLU A 74 24.95 6.82 -7.59
C GLU A 74 25.40 5.45 -7.09
N ALA A 75 25.44 4.47 -8.00
CA ALA A 75 26.09 3.20 -7.70
C ALA A 75 27.60 3.44 -7.62
N THR A 76 28.14 3.45 -6.40
CA THR A 76 29.59 3.48 -6.16
C THR A 76 30.27 2.38 -7.01
N PRO A 77 31.44 2.63 -7.63
CA PRO A 77 32.09 1.67 -8.53
C PRO A 77 32.26 0.26 -7.91
N ALA A 78 32.55 0.18 -6.61
CA ALA A 78 32.65 -1.09 -5.87
C ALA A 78 31.32 -1.87 -5.80
N LYS A 79 30.17 -1.18 -5.82
CA LYS A 79 28.83 -1.77 -5.77
C LYS A 79 28.39 -2.28 -7.15
N ARG A 80 28.83 -1.65 -8.24
CA ARG A 80 28.65 -2.15 -9.62
C ARG A 80 29.39 -3.47 -9.84
N ALA A 81 30.67 -3.53 -9.45
CA ALA A 81 31.48 -4.74 -9.60
C ALA A 81 30.89 -5.97 -8.87
N ARG A 82 30.29 -5.76 -7.68
CA ARG A 82 29.64 -6.84 -6.91
C ARG A 82 28.26 -7.23 -7.47
N ALA A 83 27.49 -6.30 -8.03
CA ALA A 83 26.20 -6.57 -8.65
C ALA A 83 26.35 -7.33 -9.99
N GLU A 84 27.36 -6.97 -10.79
CA GLU A 84 27.71 -7.68 -12.03
C GLU A 84 28.22 -9.10 -11.75
N ALA A 85 29.01 -9.28 -10.67
CA ALA A 85 29.44 -10.61 -10.23
C ALA A 85 28.28 -11.50 -9.72
N ALA A 86 27.25 -10.90 -9.10
CA ALA A 86 26.07 -11.64 -8.63
C ALA A 86 25.09 -12.03 -9.76
N ALA A 87 25.05 -11.26 -10.86
CA ALA A 87 24.24 -11.58 -12.03
C ALA A 87 24.85 -12.69 -12.92
N GLY A 88 26.15 -13.00 -12.75
CA GLY A 88 26.87 -14.02 -13.51
C GLY A 88 26.73 -15.46 -13.01
N GLY A 89 25.90 -15.72 -11.98
CA GLY A 89 25.76 -17.03 -11.35
C GLY A 89 24.42 -17.71 -11.62
N ALA A 90 24.07 -17.96 -12.88
CA ALA A 90 22.96 -18.84 -13.22
C ALA A 90 23.49 -20.20 -13.70
N ALA A 91 23.57 -21.17 -12.79
CA ALA A 91 23.59 -22.58 -13.14
C ALA A 91 23.02 -23.45 -11.99
N MET A 92 21.79 -23.92 -12.24
CA MET A 92 21.22 -25.23 -11.90
C MET A 92 20.97 -25.62 -10.43
N GLY A 93 19.69 -25.91 -10.09
CA GLY A 93 19.37 -26.68 -8.89
C GLY A 93 17.91 -26.70 -8.43
N ALA A 94 17.11 -27.58 -9.04
CA ALA A 94 15.93 -28.29 -8.50
C ALA A 94 14.68 -27.52 -7.99
N ALA A 95 13.55 -27.93 -8.55
CA ALA A 95 12.21 -27.57 -8.14
C ALA A 95 11.84 -28.14 -6.76
N SER A 96 11.06 -27.37 -6.00
CA SER A 96 10.13 -27.91 -5.01
C SER A 96 8.86 -27.06 -5.02
N ALA A 97 7.77 -27.68 -5.44
CA ALA A 97 6.43 -27.11 -5.41
C ALA A 97 6.02 -26.88 -3.95
N ALA A 98 5.89 -25.63 -3.54
CA ALA A 98 5.22 -25.29 -2.29
C ALA A 98 3.71 -25.21 -2.57
N GLU A 99 2.99 -26.07 -1.86
CA GLU A 99 1.57 -26.34 -1.99
C GLU A 99 0.74 -25.06 -1.82
N ARG A 100 -0.21 -24.85 -2.74
CA ARG A 100 -1.32 -23.92 -2.55
C ARG A 100 -2.25 -24.52 -1.52
N THR A 101 -2.24 -24.01 -0.30
CA THR A 101 -3.31 -24.27 0.67
C THR A 101 -4.61 -23.67 0.15
N PRO A 102 -5.68 -24.46 -0.08
CA PRO A 102 -6.98 -23.90 -0.41
C PRO A 102 -7.57 -23.23 0.84
N HIS A 103 -8.01 -21.99 0.68
CA HIS A 103 -8.81 -21.29 1.67
C HIS A 103 -10.16 -22.01 1.78
N VAL A 104 -10.41 -22.66 2.92
CA VAL A 104 -11.71 -23.26 3.21
C VAL A 104 -12.68 -22.12 3.50
N ALA A 105 -13.77 -22.05 2.75
CA ALA A 105 -14.90 -21.20 3.06
C ALA A 105 -15.60 -21.81 4.28
N GLY A 106 -15.43 -21.16 5.44
CA GLY A 106 -16.15 -21.53 6.67
C GLY A 106 -17.61 -21.10 6.57
N GLU A 107 -18.48 -22.09 6.69
CA GLU A 107 -19.94 -22.02 6.60
C GLU A 107 -20.58 -21.11 7.68
N GLU A 108 -21.77 -20.63 7.33
CA GLU A 108 -22.74 -19.95 8.18
C GLU A 108 -22.89 -20.56 9.58
N ARG A 109 -22.95 -19.68 10.58
CA ARG A 109 -23.93 -19.84 11.67
C ARG A 109 -24.64 -18.52 11.94
N ALA A 110 -25.90 -18.49 11.54
CA ALA A 110 -26.90 -17.56 12.02
C ALA A 110 -26.99 -17.63 13.55
N ALA A 111 -26.70 -16.51 14.22
CA ALA A 111 -27.04 -16.34 15.63
C ALA A 111 -28.52 -15.99 15.72
N ALA A 112 -29.27 -16.90 16.33
CA ALA A 112 -30.70 -16.79 16.59
C ALA A 112 -31.03 -15.54 17.41
N ALA A 113 -32.15 -14.92 17.04
CA ALA A 113 -32.85 -13.94 17.85
C ALA A 113 -33.23 -14.56 19.21
N GLY A 114 -32.68 -14.00 20.28
CA GLY A 114 -33.15 -14.20 21.64
C GLY A 114 -33.85 -12.93 22.11
N GLY A 115 -35.19 -12.96 22.14
CA GLY A 115 -35.99 -11.95 22.80
C GLY A 115 -35.78 -12.00 24.31
N ALA A 116 -35.70 -10.83 24.92
CA ALA A 116 -35.90 -10.64 26.34
C ALA A 116 -36.94 -9.51 26.50
N GLU A 117 -38.19 -9.94 26.64
CA GLU A 117 -39.25 -9.20 27.30
C GLU A 117 -39.03 -9.25 28.83
N VAL A 118 -39.86 -8.47 29.55
CA VAL A 118 -40.03 -8.23 31.01
C VAL A 118 -39.01 -7.31 31.69
N ALA A 119 -39.39 -6.21 32.35
CA ALA A 119 -40.69 -5.64 32.71
C ALA A 119 -40.58 -4.10 32.85
#